data_AF-A0A662ZCH8-F1
#
_entry.id   AF-A0A662ZCH8-F1
#
_cell.length_a   1.000
_cell.length_b   1.000
_cell.length_c   1.000
_cell.angle_alpha   90.00
_cell.angle_beta   90.00
_cell.angle_gamma   90.00
#
_symmetry.space_group_name_H-M   'P 1'
#
loop_
_entity.id
_entity.type
_entity.pdbx_description
1 polymer ?
#
loop_
_entity_poly.entity_id
_entity_poly.type
_entity_poly.pdbx_seq_one_letter_code
_entity_poly.pdbx_strand_id
1 'polypeptide(L)'
;MLNIGKKIIKQIDHKLFHDTIKRKWTNYKSSHGERVYDFLSIFHRRFVNGKPLRILAKRNLSVRDLILAQYYHNNFSNYMQYDIALRVLALEEYFGNAQNGFNLYQKMQSGSGFNWKSRYKNLIQSYSSNGFNKANPIEVDHDFNIMDGAHRLALAYYHKQEFIDVNIYNGDRKRVFDMDFFWSNGFTPDECNLVKNKTQQILKTSLYPFVGVIWPSAYDIRNEILADLIHYDATNIKIDNIRDINLNGVDEFSHLIKALYFTDILDEKGCEKKIKLIKNSMNSEQYNVCIFDLHVNYPQMSVNQKNFQSQSNLVKKLKSTFRKRFENKVKNYNYDVILHVTDNYLQSLFCTELYKINQDLNKFFERIKYIPYYVIRAKASRQHPDFPNKFYFKSNSDIVTISEKYLNEIYNIALNFSYEHFCSLPYKTEQNSVNKKSNDSFELIKIKSVSEKDYKKVQIFLMDFMIFQFEILLHINGIKDTFRNECIEHRIFDKYYYLPDDDEIIIRLVEYYNNPHKSWYKNYLLSHLAELNKERLFLNLNDKTLSKNKLERFIKKLKE
;
A
#
# COMPACT_ATOMS: atom_id res chain seq x y z
N MET A 1 -32.61 22.23 -34.76
CA MET A 1 -31.53 22.19 -33.74
C MET A 1 -30.54 23.38 -33.83
N LEU A 2 -30.07 23.78 -35.01
CA LEU A 2 -29.16 24.94 -35.20
C LEU A 2 -29.67 26.27 -34.58
N ASN A 3 -30.99 26.50 -34.58
CA ASN A 3 -31.57 27.74 -34.04
C ASN A 3 -31.65 27.81 -32.51
N ILE A 4 -31.70 26.67 -31.81
CA ILE A 4 -31.69 26.62 -30.33
C ILE A 4 -30.26 26.88 -29.82
N GLY A 5 -29.26 26.28 -30.48
CA GLY A 5 -27.84 26.55 -30.21
C GLY A 5 -27.48 28.02 -30.41
N LYS A 6 -27.92 28.64 -31.52
CA LYS A 6 -27.69 30.08 -31.79
C LYS A 6 -28.33 31.01 -30.73
N LYS A 7 -29.50 30.64 -30.17
CA LYS A 7 -30.21 31.43 -29.14
C LYS A 7 -29.53 31.36 -27.78
N ILE A 8 -29.07 30.17 -27.38
CA ILE A 8 -28.29 29.95 -26.14
C ILE A 8 -26.94 30.68 -26.22
N ILE A 9 -26.26 30.62 -27.37
CA ILE A 9 -24.98 31.32 -27.58
C ILE A 9 -25.13 32.84 -27.46
N LYS A 10 -26.18 33.45 -28.05
CA LYS A 10 -26.44 34.90 -27.93
C LYS A 10 -26.70 35.35 -26.48
N GLN A 11 -27.26 34.48 -25.64
CA GLN A 11 -27.49 34.78 -24.22
C GLN A 11 -26.23 34.59 -23.36
N ILE A 12 -25.35 33.63 -23.70
CA ILE A 12 -24.09 33.38 -22.98
C ILE A 12 -23.01 34.42 -23.36
N ASP A 13 -23.00 34.92 -24.60
CA ASP A 13 -21.98 35.87 -25.13
C ASP A 13 -21.89 37.20 -24.35
N HIS A 14 -22.95 37.61 -23.66
CA HIS A 14 -23.06 38.96 -23.08
C HIS A 14 -22.91 39.07 -21.56
N LYS A 15 -22.99 37.97 -20.78
CA LYS A 15 -23.01 38.07 -19.30
C LYS A 15 -21.98 37.24 -18.53
N LEU A 16 -21.32 36.26 -19.13
CA LEU A 16 -20.54 35.25 -18.38
C LEU A 16 -19.08 35.07 -18.81
N PHE A 17 -18.61 35.76 -19.86
CA PHE A 17 -17.26 35.55 -20.37
C PHE A 17 -16.26 36.59 -19.87
N HIS A 18 -15.34 36.14 -19.01
CA HIS A 18 -14.07 36.81 -18.76
C HIS A 18 -13.34 37.07 -20.09
N ASP A 19 -12.71 38.23 -20.28
CA ASP A 19 -12.12 38.68 -21.57
C ASP A 19 -11.17 37.66 -22.23
N THR A 20 -10.48 36.89 -21.39
CA THR A 20 -9.60 35.79 -21.82
C THR A 20 -10.33 34.69 -22.58
N ILE A 21 -11.58 34.39 -22.21
CA ILE A 21 -12.40 33.36 -22.86
C ILE A 21 -12.97 33.90 -24.17
N LYS A 22 -13.40 35.15 -24.19
CA LYS A 22 -13.90 35.82 -25.40
C LYS A 22 -12.83 35.79 -26.50
N ARG A 23 -11.57 36.10 -26.15
CA ARG A 23 -10.42 36.03 -27.06
C ARG A 23 -10.13 34.61 -27.56
N LYS A 24 -10.22 33.59 -26.69
CA LYS A 24 -10.05 32.18 -27.09
C LYS A 24 -11.19 31.68 -28.00
N TRP A 25 -12.42 32.11 -27.77
CA TRP A 25 -13.58 31.82 -28.63
C TRP A 25 -13.42 32.44 -30.01
N THR A 26 -13.04 33.72 -30.08
CA THR A 26 -12.80 34.40 -31.36
C THR A 26 -11.73 33.71 -32.18
N ASN A 27 -10.61 33.30 -31.54
CA ASN A 27 -9.53 32.56 -32.20
C ASN A 27 -9.93 31.14 -32.64
N TYR A 28 -10.76 30.45 -31.87
CA TYR A 28 -11.25 29.11 -32.23
C TYR A 28 -12.24 29.18 -33.41
N LYS A 29 -13.18 30.13 -33.34
CA LYS A 29 -14.20 30.37 -34.37
C LYS A 29 -13.58 30.75 -35.72
N SER A 30 -12.49 31.52 -35.72
CA SER A 30 -11.78 31.90 -36.95
C SER A 30 -10.99 30.76 -37.59
N SER A 31 -10.61 29.72 -36.85
CA SER A 31 -9.75 28.65 -37.35
C SER A 31 -10.44 27.29 -37.58
N HIS A 32 -11.67 27.07 -37.08
CA HIS A 32 -12.31 25.74 -37.11
C HIS A 32 -13.75 25.70 -37.67
N GLY A 33 -14.28 26.82 -38.18
CA GLY A 33 -15.66 26.87 -38.71
C GLY A 33 -16.73 26.49 -37.66
N GLU A 34 -17.96 26.15 -38.11
CA GLU A 34 -19.16 25.91 -37.29
C GLU A 34 -19.12 24.69 -36.33
N ARG A 35 -17.96 24.17 -35.91
CA ARG A 35 -17.88 23.12 -34.86
C ARG A 35 -17.99 23.70 -33.45
N VAL A 36 -19.06 24.45 -33.22
CA VAL A 36 -19.41 25.08 -31.95
C VAL A 36 -19.52 24.06 -30.80
N TYR A 37 -19.94 22.83 -31.10
CA TYR A 37 -20.04 21.75 -30.14
C TYR A 37 -18.70 21.37 -29.51
N ASP A 38 -17.62 21.37 -30.30
CA ASP A 38 -16.29 21.01 -29.81
C ASP A 38 -15.79 22.08 -28.84
N PHE A 39 -15.97 23.37 -29.15
CA PHE A 39 -15.61 24.46 -28.24
C PHE A 39 -16.44 24.47 -26.96
N LEU A 40 -17.77 24.36 -27.05
CA LEU A 40 -18.62 24.33 -25.86
C LEU A 40 -18.29 23.10 -24.99
N SER A 41 -17.99 21.96 -25.59
CA SER A 41 -17.55 20.78 -24.85
C SER A 41 -16.19 21.00 -24.17
N ILE A 42 -15.23 21.64 -24.86
CA ILE A 42 -13.91 21.99 -24.30
C ILE A 42 -14.07 23.03 -23.20
N PHE A 43 -14.96 23.99 -23.38
CA PHE A 43 -15.25 25.05 -22.42
C PHE A 43 -15.89 24.47 -21.15
N HIS A 44 -16.96 23.68 -21.27
CA HIS A 44 -17.58 22.97 -20.16
C HIS A 44 -16.64 21.94 -19.49
N ARG A 45 -15.63 21.42 -20.21
CA ARG A 45 -14.57 20.57 -19.62
C ARG A 45 -13.50 21.37 -18.88
N ARG A 46 -13.31 22.65 -19.20
CA ARG A 46 -12.25 23.48 -18.64
C ARG A 46 -12.76 24.51 -17.64
N PHE A 47 -14.06 24.70 -17.51
CA PHE A 47 -14.67 25.67 -16.64
C PHE A 47 -15.90 25.11 -15.93
N VAL A 48 -16.02 25.38 -14.62
CA VAL A 48 -17.21 25.13 -13.79
C VAL A 48 -17.58 26.44 -13.12
N ASN A 49 -18.84 26.88 -13.27
CA ASN A 49 -19.35 28.15 -12.73
C ASN A 49 -18.45 29.37 -13.06
N GLY A 50 -17.95 29.44 -14.31
CA GLY A 50 -17.08 30.52 -14.78
C GLY A 50 -15.63 30.46 -14.27
N LYS A 51 -15.28 29.53 -13.38
CA LYS A 51 -13.92 29.34 -12.87
C LYS A 51 -13.21 28.23 -13.65
N PRO A 52 -11.91 28.38 -13.96
CA PRO A 52 -11.16 27.34 -14.64
C PRO A 52 -11.00 26.12 -13.71
N LEU A 53 -11.27 24.92 -14.24
CA LEU A 53 -10.97 23.66 -13.61
C LEU A 53 -9.44 23.50 -13.54
N ARG A 54 -8.93 23.33 -12.33
CA ARG A 54 -7.50 23.12 -12.06
C ARG A 54 -7.33 21.72 -11.47
N ILE A 55 -6.33 21.01 -11.96
CA ILE A 55 -5.89 19.75 -11.36
C ILE A 55 -5.27 20.09 -10.00
N LEU A 56 -5.89 19.61 -8.93
CA LEU A 56 -5.37 19.68 -7.57
C LEU A 56 -4.25 18.65 -7.37
N ALA A 57 -4.47 17.43 -7.87
CA ALA A 57 -3.52 16.34 -7.74
C ALA A 57 -3.66 15.32 -8.87
N LYS A 58 -2.56 14.64 -9.15
CA LYS A 58 -2.53 13.40 -9.96
C LYS A 58 -2.23 12.25 -9.02
N ARG A 59 -3.03 11.19 -9.06
CA ARG A 59 -2.93 10.05 -8.15
C ARG A 59 -3.19 8.75 -8.89
N ASN A 60 -2.56 7.68 -8.41
CA ASN A 60 -2.91 6.33 -8.78
C ASN A 60 -3.80 5.80 -7.64
N LEU A 61 -5.09 5.60 -7.93
CA LEU A 61 -6.13 5.31 -6.93
C LEU A 61 -6.72 3.94 -7.15
N SER A 62 -7.23 3.32 -6.09
CA SER A 62 -7.92 2.03 -6.20
C SER A 62 -9.19 2.16 -7.06
N VAL A 63 -9.34 1.25 -8.01
CA VAL A 63 -10.57 1.12 -8.80
C VAL A 63 -11.78 0.85 -7.91
N ARG A 64 -11.59 0.06 -6.85
CA ARG A 64 -12.63 -0.28 -5.86
C ARG A 64 -13.08 0.95 -5.09
N ASP A 65 -12.15 1.73 -4.57
CA ASP A 65 -12.46 2.96 -3.83
C ASP A 65 -13.21 3.97 -4.71
N LEU A 66 -12.80 4.12 -5.98
CA LEU A 66 -13.48 5.01 -6.93
C LEU A 66 -14.92 4.56 -7.19
N ILE A 67 -15.17 3.27 -7.37
CA ILE A 67 -16.53 2.71 -7.50
C ILE A 67 -17.34 3.01 -6.23
N LEU A 68 -16.76 2.75 -5.06
CA LEU A 68 -17.42 2.95 -3.77
C LEU A 68 -17.60 4.43 -3.38
N ALA A 69 -17.00 5.37 -4.12
CA ALA A 69 -17.17 6.81 -3.92
C ALA A 69 -18.43 7.37 -4.61
N GLN A 70 -19.09 6.62 -5.49
CA GLN A 70 -20.14 7.16 -6.37
C GLN A 70 -21.55 7.20 -5.73
N TYR A 71 -21.67 7.43 -4.42
CA TYR A 71 -22.95 7.59 -3.72
C TYR A 71 -23.36 9.07 -3.60
N TYR A 72 -24.67 9.35 -3.55
CA TYR A 72 -25.13 10.68 -3.16
C TYR A 72 -24.66 11.01 -1.75
N HIS A 73 -24.08 12.21 -1.56
CA HIS A 73 -23.80 12.73 -0.23
C HIS A 73 -25.07 12.65 0.63
N ASN A 74 -24.98 11.94 1.75
CA ASN A 74 -26.05 11.74 2.74
C ASN A 74 -27.25 10.87 2.31
N ASN A 75 -27.26 10.27 1.11
CA ASN A 75 -28.29 9.28 0.72
C ASN A 75 -27.66 7.96 0.25
N PHE A 76 -27.50 7.05 1.21
CA PHE A 76 -26.78 5.78 1.09
C PHE A 76 -27.53 4.72 0.28
N SER A 77 -28.83 4.92 0.06
CA SER A 77 -29.65 4.09 -0.81
C SER A 77 -29.54 4.48 -2.30
N ASN A 78 -28.88 5.61 -2.59
CA ASN A 78 -28.86 6.18 -3.94
C ASN A 78 -27.44 6.25 -4.50
N TYR A 79 -27.09 5.23 -5.30
CA TYR A 79 -25.88 5.18 -6.10
C TYR A 79 -26.04 5.99 -7.39
N MET A 80 -25.01 6.71 -7.81
CA MET A 80 -25.14 7.75 -8.85
C MET A 80 -24.62 7.33 -10.22
N GLN A 81 -23.92 6.21 -10.31
CA GLN A 81 -23.22 5.78 -11.52
C GLN A 81 -23.64 4.36 -11.93
N TYR A 82 -24.94 4.11 -12.01
CA TYR A 82 -25.47 2.82 -12.53
C TYR A 82 -25.06 2.60 -14.00
N ASP A 83 -24.65 3.64 -14.71
CA ASP A 83 -24.10 3.58 -16.06
C ASP A 83 -22.79 2.79 -16.13
N ILE A 84 -22.01 2.66 -15.04
CA ILE A 84 -20.85 1.76 -14.97
C ILE A 84 -21.30 0.31 -15.22
N ALA A 85 -22.42 -0.12 -14.64
CA ALA A 85 -22.92 -1.48 -14.80
C ALA A 85 -23.32 -1.79 -16.24
N LEU A 86 -23.96 -0.86 -16.95
CA LEU A 86 -24.26 -1.04 -18.37
C LEU A 86 -23.01 -1.15 -19.24
N ARG A 87 -21.96 -0.40 -18.90
CA ARG A 87 -20.68 -0.51 -19.60
C ARG A 87 -20.03 -1.86 -19.36
N VAL A 88 -20.09 -2.39 -18.14
CA VAL A 88 -19.66 -3.75 -17.82
C VAL A 88 -20.48 -4.80 -18.58
N LEU A 89 -21.81 -4.67 -18.66
CA LEU A 89 -22.65 -5.58 -19.45
C LEU A 89 -22.28 -5.56 -20.95
N ALA A 90 -21.97 -4.37 -21.50
CA ALA A 90 -21.49 -4.26 -22.88
C ALA A 90 -20.09 -4.88 -23.08
N LEU A 91 -19.21 -4.82 -22.06
CA LEU A 91 -17.94 -5.56 -22.06
C LEU A 91 -18.16 -7.06 -22.05
N GLU A 92 -19.04 -7.54 -21.18
CA GLU A 92 -19.41 -8.95 -21.11
C GLU A 92 -19.94 -9.45 -22.46
N GLU A 93 -20.82 -8.69 -23.14
CA GLU A 93 -21.25 -9.02 -24.51
C GLU A 93 -20.08 -9.01 -25.50
N TYR A 94 -19.19 -8.01 -25.43
CA TYR A 94 -18.03 -7.91 -26.33
C TYR A 94 -17.13 -9.15 -26.27
N PHE A 95 -16.97 -9.74 -25.08
CA PHE A 95 -16.16 -10.93 -24.84
C PHE A 95 -16.97 -12.24 -24.86
N GLY A 96 -18.27 -12.20 -25.23
CA GLY A 96 -19.10 -13.39 -25.38
C GLY A 96 -19.70 -13.96 -24.08
N ASN A 97 -19.62 -13.22 -22.97
CA ASN A 97 -20.09 -13.63 -21.64
C ASN A 97 -21.54 -13.20 -21.32
N ALA A 98 -22.15 -12.35 -22.15
CA ALA A 98 -23.53 -11.88 -21.98
C ALA A 98 -24.17 -11.58 -23.34
N GLN A 99 -25.49 -11.34 -23.33
CA GLN A 99 -26.24 -10.86 -24.50
C GLN A 99 -26.86 -9.49 -24.19
N ASN A 100 -27.11 -8.69 -25.23
CA ASN A 100 -27.90 -7.45 -25.18
C ASN A 100 -27.29 -6.25 -24.41
N GLY A 101 -26.09 -6.35 -23.85
CA GLY A 101 -25.38 -5.26 -23.17
C GLY A 101 -25.13 -4.02 -24.04
N PHE A 102 -24.73 -4.18 -25.32
CA PHE A 102 -24.53 -3.05 -26.23
C PHE A 102 -25.82 -2.35 -26.62
N ASN A 103 -26.94 -3.06 -26.67
CA ASN A 103 -28.23 -2.46 -27.00
C ASN A 103 -28.70 -1.56 -25.85
N LEU A 104 -28.58 -2.03 -24.60
CA LEU A 104 -28.86 -1.21 -23.41
C LEU A 104 -27.91 -0.03 -23.30
N TYR A 105 -26.61 -0.24 -23.56
CA TYR A 105 -25.65 0.85 -23.62
C TYR A 105 -26.00 1.89 -24.70
N GLN A 106 -26.44 1.45 -25.88
CA GLN A 106 -26.87 2.35 -26.95
C GLN A 106 -28.16 3.11 -26.58
N LYS A 107 -29.09 2.45 -25.89
CA LYS A 107 -30.31 3.07 -25.36
C LYS A 107 -30.00 4.19 -24.37
N MET A 108 -29.07 3.95 -23.43
CA MET A 108 -28.55 4.96 -22.50
C MET A 108 -27.91 6.16 -23.22
N GLN A 109 -27.33 5.95 -24.40
CA GLN A 109 -26.67 6.99 -25.20
C GLN A 109 -27.59 7.67 -26.23
N SER A 110 -28.89 7.32 -26.25
CA SER A 110 -29.84 7.86 -27.22
C SER A 110 -29.92 9.39 -27.16
N GLY A 111 -30.11 10.04 -28.32
CA GLY A 111 -30.15 11.51 -28.44
C GLY A 111 -28.80 12.21 -28.67
N SER A 112 -27.68 11.49 -28.64
CA SER A 112 -26.34 12.10 -28.76
C SER A 112 -25.80 12.23 -30.20
N GLY A 113 -26.44 11.62 -31.21
CA GLY A 113 -26.02 11.71 -32.62
C GLY A 113 -24.69 11.04 -32.98
N PHE A 114 -23.96 10.47 -32.00
CA PHE A 114 -22.68 9.81 -32.19
C PHE A 114 -22.81 8.28 -32.19
N ASN A 115 -21.96 7.60 -32.97
CA ASN A 115 -21.83 6.14 -32.92
C ASN A 115 -21.03 5.69 -31.69
N TRP A 116 -21.62 5.79 -30.51
CA TRP A 116 -20.99 5.42 -29.24
C TRP A 116 -20.64 3.95 -29.13
N LYS A 117 -21.39 3.07 -29.80
CA LYS A 117 -21.11 1.62 -29.85
C LYS A 117 -19.75 1.37 -30.51
N SER A 118 -19.51 1.93 -31.69
CA SER A 118 -18.24 1.81 -32.40
C SER A 118 -17.08 2.42 -31.59
N ARG A 119 -17.27 3.63 -31.05
CA ARG A 119 -16.23 4.27 -30.21
C ARG A 119 -15.88 3.44 -28.98
N TYR A 120 -16.86 2.84 -28.32
CA TYR A 120 -16.59 2.02 -27.15
C TYR A 120 -15.86 0.73 -27.54
N LYS A 121 -16.30 0.03 -28.61
CA LYS A 121 -15.57 -1.13 -29.15
C LYS A 121 -14.11 -0.83 -29.46
N ASN A 122 -13.83 0.32 -30.09
CA ASN A 122 -12.45 0.76 -30.35
C ASN A 122 -11.66 0.98 -29.06
N LEU A 123 -12.27 1.57 -28.02
CA LEU A 123 -11.64 1.72 -26.72
C LEU A 123 -11.36 0.35 -26.07
N ILE A 124 -12.32 -0.58 -26.12
CA ILE A 124 -12.17 -1.94 -25.58
C ILE A 124 -11.01 -2.67 -26.27
N GLN A 125 -10.95 -2.61 -27.60
CA GLN A 125 -9.85 -3.18 -28.37
C GLN A 125 -8.52 -2.53 -28.01
N SER A 126 -8.47 -1.20 -27.93
CA SER A 126 -7.26 -0.47 -27.56
C SER A 126 -6.78 -0.83 -26.15
N TYR A 127 -7.69 -0.87 -25.17
CA TYR A 127 -7.40 -1.27 -23.80
C TYR A 127 -6.93 -2.72 -23.72
N SER A 128 -7.59 -3.63 -24.45
CA SER A 128 -7.21 -5.04 -24.47
C SER A 128 -5.82 -5.24 -25.05
N SER A 129 -5.47 -4.50 -26.11
CA SER A 129 -4.15 -4.62 -26.75
C SER A 129 -3.04 -3.94 -25.96
N ASN A 130 -3.29 -2.75 -25.43
CA ASN A 130 -2.24 -1.85 -24.91
C ASN A 130 -2.31 -1.60 -23.40
N GLY A 131 -3.36 -2.07 -22.72
CA GLY A 131 -3.66 -1.70 -21.34
C GLY A 131 -4.23 -0.28 -21.19
N PHE A 132 -4.29 0.18 -19.95
CA PHE A 132 -4.73 1.53 -19.62
C PHE A 132 -3.73 2.58 -20.11
N ASN A 133 -4.21 3.57 -20.86
CA ASN A 133 -3.38 4.68 -21.33
C ASN A 133 -3.25 5.78 -20.26
N LYS A 134 -2.10 5.83 -19.57
CA LYS A 134 -1.79 6.81 -18.51
C LYS A 134 -1.82 8.28 -18.97
N ALA A 135 -1.66 8.56 -20.27
CA ALA A 135 -1.81 9.91 -20.82
C ALA A 135 -3.28 10.38 -20.80
N ASN A 136 -4.22 9.45 -20.63
CA ASN A 136 -5.64 9.69 -20.50
C ASN A 136 -6.10 9.15 -19.12
N PRO A 137 -5.83 9.88 -18.02
CA PRO A 137 -6.31 9.52 -16.69
C PRO A 137 -7.84 9.68 -16.57
N ILE A 138 -8.45 9.03 -15.58
CA ILE A 138 -9.84 9.31 -15.17
C ILE A 138 -9.87 10.73 -14.57
N GLU A 139 -10.95 11.47 -14.82
CA GLU A 139 -11.13 12.81 -14.27
C GLU A 139 -12.22 12.76 -13.20
N VAL A 140 -11.90 13.21 -11.99
CA VAL A 140 -12.82 13.25 -10.85
C VAL A 140 -12.79 14.62 -10.18
N ASP A 141 -13.87 14.97 -9.48
CA ASP A 141 -13.89 16.17 -8.65
C ASP A 141 -13.23 15.93 -7.28
N HIS A 142 -13.31 16.93 -6.42
CA HIS A 142 -12.69 16.93 -5.09
C HIS A 142 -13.36 15.98 -4.08
N ASP A 143 -14.44 15.29 -4.48
CA ASP A 143 -15.15 14.26 -3.73
C ASP A 143 -15.07 12.88 -4.41
N PHE A 144 -14.21 12.74 -5.43
CA PHE A 144 -14.09 11.55 -6.30
C PHE A 144 -15.31 11.24 -7.18
N ASN A 145 -16.26 12.15 -7.35
CA ASN A 145 -17.32 11.95 -8.34
C ASN A 145 -16.72 11.97 -9.75
N ILE A 146 -17.12 11.02 -10.59
CA ILE A 146 -16.58 10.89 -11.94
C ILE A 146 -17.05 12.07 -12.82
N MET A 147 -16.09 12.86 -13.30
CA MET A 147 -16.32 13.94 -14.26
C MET A 147 -16.17 13.45 -15.70
N ASP A 148 -15.21 12.55 -15.96
CA ASP A 148 -14.96 11.86 -17.22
C ASP A 148 -14.17 10.55 -16.99
N GLY A 149 -14.27 9.60 -17.93
CA GLY A 149 -13.53 8.35 -17.88
C GLY A 149 -14.27 7.14 -17.31
N ALA A 150 -15.60 7.22 -17.11
CA ALA A 150 -16.42 6.08 -16.66
C ALA A 150 -16.23 4.80 -17.51
N HIS A 151 -15.99 4.92 -18.83
CA HIS A 151 -15.67 3.77 -19.69
C HIS A 151 -14.33 3.12 -19.36
N ARG A 152 -13.32 3.92 -19.02
CA ARG A 152 -12.01 3.42 -18.60
C ARG A 152 -12.09 2.79 -17.21
N LEU A 153 -12.91 3.34 -16.31
CA LEU A 153 -13.16 2.73 -15.01
C LEU A 153 -13.86 1.37 -15.13
N ALA A 154 -14.89 1.26 -15.97
CA ALA A 154 -15.58 -0.01 -16.23
C ALA A 154 -14.64 -1.07 -16.83
N LEU A 155 -13.76 -0.67 -17.76
CA LEU A 155 -12.70 -1.53 -18.30
C LEU A 155 -11.72 -1.97 -17.23
N ALA A 156 -11.24 -1.05 -16.39
CA ALA A 156 -10.32 -1.36 -15.30
C ALA A 156 -10.95 -2.34 -14.30
N TYR A 157 -12.21 -2.14 -13.93
CA TYR A 157 -12.97 -3.08 -13.10
C TYR A 157 -13.08 -4.47 -13.76
N TYR A 158 -13.51 -4.52 -15.02
CA TYR A 158 -13.70 -5.78 -15.76
C TYR A 158 -12.40 -6.59 -15.87
N HIS A 159 -11.28 -5.92 -16.13
CA HIS A 159 -9.95 -6.54 -16.22
C HIS A 159 -9.29 -6.77 -14.85
N LYS A 160 -10.01 -6.58 -13.73
CA LYS A 160 -9.51 -6.73 -12.36
C LYS A 160 -8.25 -5.89 -12.09
N GLN A 161 -8.14 -4.72 -12.72
CA GLN A 161 -7.06 -3.79 -12.46
C GLN A 161 -7.26 -3.15 -11.08
N GLU A 162 -6.25 -3.25 -10.21
CA GLU A 162 -6.36 -2.80 -8.82
C GLU A 162 -6.34 -1.27 -8.70
N PHE A 163 -5.47 -0.61 -9.47
CA PHE A 163 -5.25 0.84 -9.40
C PHE A 163 -5.25 1.50 -10.78
N ILE A 164 -5.68 2.76 -10.85
CA ILE A 164 -5.81 3.53 -12.09
C ILE A 164 -5.39 4.99 -11.88
N ASP A 165 -4.81 5.61 -12.91
CA ASP A 165 -4.41 7.02 -12.82
C ASP A 165 -5.61 7.95 -12.92
N VAL A 166 -5.64 8.94 -12.03
CA VAL A 166 -6.72 9.88 -11.82
C VAL A 166 -6.18 11.30 -11.70
N ASN A 167 -6.83 12.23 -12.38
CA ASN A 167 -6.71 13.67 -12.14
C ASN A 167 -7.86 14.13 -11.25
N ILE A 168 -7.53 14.75 -10.12
CA ILE A 168 -8.49 15.29 -9.16
C ILE A 168 -8.60 16.79 -9.39
N TYR A 169 -9.82 17.30 -9.59
CA TYR A 169 -10.08 18.70 -9.90
C TYR A 169 -10.73 19.46 -8.74
N ASN A 170 -10.56 20.78 -8.74
CA ASN A 170 -11.06 21.69 -7.71
C ASN A 170 -12.52 22.14 -7.86
N GLY A 171 -13.30 21.53 -8.76
CA GLY A 171 -14.65 21.97 -9.06
C GLY A 171 -15.60 20.81 -9.22
N ASP A 172 -16.88 21.08 -8.96
CA ASP A 172 -17.90 20.05 -8.89
C ASP A 172 -18.55 19.88 -10.24
N ARG A 173 -18.36 18.69 -10.81
CA ARG A 173 -19.01 18.32 -12.06
C ARG A 173 -19.59 16.93 -11.93
N LYS A 174 -20.71 16.90 -11.21
CA LYS A 174 -21.48 15.71 -11.00
C LYS A 174 -22.22 15.30 -12.27
N ARG A 175 -21.94 14.11 -12.78
CA ARG A 175 -22.81 13.42 -13.73
C ARG A 175 -23.65 12.42 -12.94
N VAL A 176 -24.96 12.48 -13.12
CA VAL A 176 -25.89 11.61 -12.42
C VAL A 176 -26.49 10.64 -13.43
N PHE A 177 -26.28 9.35 -13.17
CA PHE A 177 -26.93 8.22 -13.82
C PHE A 177 -27.54 7.32 -12.74
N ASP A 178 -28.43 7.91 -11.93
CA ASP A 178 -29.26 7.16 -10.99
C ASP A 178 -30.42 6.47 -11.71
N MET A 179 -31.27 5.75 -10.97
CA MET A 179 -32.36 4.99 -11.58
C MET A 179 -33.40 5.88 -12.29
N ASP A 180 -33.61 7.10 -11.81
CA ASP A 180 -34.55 8.04 -12.42
C ASP A 180 -34.10 8.46 -13.81
N PHE A 181 -32.79 8.59 -14.03
CA PHE A 181 -32.23 8.76 -15.37
C PHE A 181 -32.63 7.60 -16.30
N PHE A 182 -32.54 6.36 -15.86
CA PHE A 182 -32.85 5.20 -16.71
C PHE A 182 -34.34 5.13 -17.06
N TRP A 183 -35.22 5.33 -16.07
CA TRP A 183 -36.66 5.41 -16.32
C TRP A 183 -37.01 6.51 -17.31
N SER A 184 -36.41 7.69 -17.15
CA SER A 184 -36.62 8.84 -18.05
C SER A 184 -36.11 8.59 -19.47
N ASN A 185 -35.17 7.66 -19.66
CA ASN A 185 -34.65 7.24 -20.96
C ASN A 185 -35.35 5.98 -21.51
N GLY A 186 -36.54 5.66 -21.00
CA GLY A 186 -37.42 4.62 -21.53
C GLY A 186 -36.96 3.20 -21.22
N PHE A 187 -36.13 2.99 -20.19
CA PHE A 187 -35.77 1.65 -19.74
C PHE A 187 -37.00 0.95 -19.14
N THR A 188 -37.16 -0.34 -19.44
CA THR A 188 -38.24 -1.16 -18.88
C THR A 188 -37.91 -1.58 -17.44
N PRO A 189 -38.90 -2.04 -16.65
CA PRO A 189 -38.64 -2.56 -15.31
C PRO A 189 -37.60 -3.66 -15.26
N ASP A 190 -37.62 -4.59 -16.21
CA ASP A 190 -36.66 -5.69 -16.27
C ASP A 190 -35.24 -5.22 -16.59
N GLU A 191 -35.10 -4.26 -17.52
CA GLU A 191 -33.80 -3.65 -17.83
C GLU A 191 -33.25 -2.87 -16.62
N CYS A 192 -34.09 -2.11 -15.94
CA CYS A 192 -33.73 -1.41 -14.71
C CYS A 192 -33.30 -2.39 -13.60
N ASN A 193 -34.01 -3.51 -13.43
CA ASN A 193 -33.64 -4.56 -12.47
C ASN A 193 -32.31 -5.21 -12.82
N LEU A 194 -32.05 -5.49 -14.10
CA LEU A 194 -30.76 -6.00 -14.58
C LEU A 194 -29.61 -5.05 -14.23
N VAL A 195 -29.78 -3.75 -14.48
CA VAL A 195 -28.78 -2.71 -14.15
C VAL A 195 -28.54 -2.62 -12.64
N LYS A 196 -29.61 -2.66 -11.82
CA LYS A 196 -29.51 -2.69 -10.36
C LYS A 196 -28.74 -3.90 -9.85
N ASN A 197 -29.10 -5.09 -10.32
CA ASN A 197 -28.47 -6.35 -9.90
C ASN A 197 -26.99 -6.37 -10.28
N LYS A 198 -26.64 -5.95 -11.50
CA LYS A 198 -25.23 -5.83 -11.91
C LYS A 198 -24.48 -4.79 -11.06
N THR A 199 -25.11 -3.67 -10.74
CA THR A 199 -24.50 -2.65 -9.86
C THR A 199 -24.24 -3.21 -8.46
N GLN A 200 -25.19 -3.91 -7.87
CA GLN A 200 -25.01 -4.57 -6.57
C GLN A 200 -23.90 -5.62 -6.61
N GLN A 201 -23.81 -6.40 -7.69
CA GLN A 201 -22.70 -7.33 -7.90
C GLN A 201 -21.36 -6.58 -7.90
N ILE A 202 -21.25 -5.51 -8.69
CA ILE A 202 -20.03 -4.67 -8.77
C ILE A 202 -19.65 -4.16 -7.38
N LEU A 203 -20.58 -3.48 -6.70
CA LEU A 203 -20.36 -2.93 -5.36
C LEU A 203 -19.90 -4.00 -4.37
N LYS A 204 -20.62 -5.13 -4.31
CA LYS A 204 -20.27 -6.26 -3.42
C LYS A 204 -18.86 -6.78 -3.68
N THR A 205 -18.49 -6.92 -4.96
CA THR A 205 -17.13 -7.37 -5.31
C THR A 205 -16.06 -6.31 -5.12
N SER A 206 -16.42 -5.02 -5.04
CA SER A 206 -15.51 -3.91 -4.76
C SER A 206 -15.23 -3.75 -3.28
N LEU A 207 -16.14 -4.17 -2.40
CA LEU A 207 -15.92 -4.16 -0.96
C LEU A 207 -14.68 -4.99 -0.57
N TYR A 208 -13.93 -4.46 0.38
CA TYR A 208 -12.79 -5.11 1.00
C TYR A 208 -12.80 -4.75 2.49
N PRO A 209 -12.55 -5.69 3.40
CA PRO A 209 -12.55 -5.41 4.83
C PRO A 209 -11.49 -4.36 5.17
N PHE A 210 -11.86 -3.40 6.02
CA PHE A 210 -10.88 -2.54 6.67
C PHE A 210 -10.17 -3.31 7.76
N VAL A 211 -8.91 -2.98 8.04
CA VAL A 211 -8.15 -3.63 9.09
C VAL A 211 -8.18 -2.73 10.33
N GLY A 212 -8.80 -3.24 11.39
CA GLY A 212 -8.89 -2.62 12.69
C GLY A 212 -7.81 -3.14 13.64
N VAL A 213 -7.31 -2.26 14.50
CA VAL A 213 -6.32 -2.54 15.55
C VAL A 213 -6.76 -1.85 16.83
N ILE A 214 -6.97 -2.60 17.90
CA ILE A 214 -7.09 -2.09 19.28
C ILE A 214 -5.69 -2.11 19.90
N TRP A 215 -5.24 -0.94 20.35
CA TRP A 215 -3.89 -0.75 20.87
C TRP A 215 -3.75 -1.31 22.30
N PRO A 216 -2.52 -1.54 22.79
CA PRO A 216 -2.28 -2.07 24.14
C PRO A 216 -2.95 -1.26 25.26
N SER A 217 -3.03 0.06 25.10
CA SER A 217 -3.69 0.95 26.07
C SER A 217 -5.20 0.74 26.22
N ALA A 218 -5.85 0.03 25.29
CA ALA A 218 -7.27 -0.31 25.36
C ALA A 218 -7.52 -1.82 25.26
N TYR A 219 -6.47 -2.64 25.38
CA TYR A 219 -6.56 -4.09 25.17
C TYR A 219 -7.46 -4.79 26.20
N ASP A 220 -7.42 -4.37 27.46
CA ASP A 220 -8.21 -4.96 28.55
C ASP A 220 -9.73 -4.79 28.32
N ILE A 221 -10.13 -3.72 27.62
CA ILE A 221 -11.52 -3.41 27.29
C ILE A 221 -11.89 -3.78 25.85
N ARG A 222 -11.05 -4.56 25.15
CA ARG A 222 -11.23 -4.84 23.72
C ARG A 222 -12.56 -5.52 23.40
N ASN A 223 -13.02 -6.43 24.25
CA ASN A 223 -14.28 -7.16 24.02
C ASN A 223 -15.49 -6.21 24.06
N GLU A 224 -15.46 -5.21 24.96
CA GLU A 224 -16.49 -4.18 25.01
C GLU A 224 -16.47 -3.31 23.75
N ILE A 225 -15.27 -2.91 23.29
CA ILE A 225 -15.11 -2.13 22.04
C ILE A 225 -15.66 -2.92 20.84
N LEU A 226 -15.30 -4.20 20.72
CA LEU A 226 -15.74 -5.05 19.60
C LEU A 226 -17.26 -5.28 19.62
N ALA A 227 -17.84 -5.58 20.78
CA ALA A 227 -19.29 -5.75 20.93
C ALA A 227 -20.04 -4.45 20.54
N ASP A 228 -19.56 -3.30 21.00
CA ASP A 228 -20.17 -2.02 20.71
C ASP A 228 -20.01 -1.62 19.23
N LEU A 229 -18.89 -1.94 18.58
CA LEU A 229 -18.71 -1.77 17.13
C LEU A 229 -19.74 -2.56 16.32
N ILE A 230 -20.01 -3.81 16.72
CA ILE A 230 -21.00 -4.67 16.06
C ILE A 230 -22.41 -4.08 16.19
N HIS A 231 -22.74 -3.51 17.36
CA HIS A 231 -24.08 -2.95 17.61
C HIS A 231 -24.29 -1.53 17.08
N TYR A 232 -23.21 -0.80 16.76
CA TYR A 232 -23.30 0.59 16.31
C TYR A 232 -24.16 0.77 15.04
N ASP A 233 -24.01 -0.13 14.07
CA ASP A 233 -24.82 -0.19 12.86
C ASP A 233 -24.84 -1.63 12.32
N ALA A 234 -25.65 -2.48 12.98
CA ALA A 234 -25.70 -3.92 12.73
C ALA A 234 -26.11 -4.30 11.29
N THR A 235 -26.66 -3.35 10.52
CA THR A 235 -27.05 -3.58 9.11
C THR A 235 -25.92 -3.32 8.12
N ASN A 236 -24.91 -2.53 8.53
CA ASN A 236 -23.86 -2.03 7.67
C ASN A 236 -22.47 -2.52 8.09
N ILE A 237 -22.30 -2.86 9.37
CA ILE A 237 -21.03 -3.23 9.98
C ILE A 237 -21.05 -4.71 10.37
N LYS A 238 -19.98 -5.41 10.01
CA LYS A 238 -19.66 -6.75 10.52
C LYS A 238 -18.18 -6.80 10.91
N ILE A 239 -17.88 -7.53 11.97
CA ILE A 239 -16.50 -7.86 12.37
C ILE A 239 -16.25 -9.35 12.16
N ASP A 240 -15.07 -9.71 11.64
CA ASP A 240 -14.54 -11.07 11.64
C ASP A 240 -13.01 -11.10 11.80
N ASN A 241 -12.41 -12.30 11.73
CA ASN A 241 -10.95 -12.55 11.82
C ASN A 241 -10.24 -11.86 12.99
N ILE A 242 -10.90 -11.85 14.16
CA ILE A 242 -10.35 -11.29 15.40
C ILE A 242 -9.14 -12.12 15.82
N ARG A 243 -8.00 -11.44 16.02
CA ARG A 243 -6.71 -12.03 16.37
C ARG A 243 -6.07 -11.24 17.49
N ASP A 244 -5.78 -11.92 18.58
CA ASP A 244 -4.98 -11.39 19.67
C ASP A 244 -3.50 -11.70 19.40
N ILE A 245 -2.64 -10.67 19.37
CA ILE A 245 -1.19 -10.83 19.20
C ILE A 245 -0.50 -10.33 20.46
N ASN A 246 0.32 -11.21 21.05
CA ASN A 246 1.22 -10.87 22.14
C ASN A 246 2.59 -10.50 21.57
N LEU A 247 3.02 -9.25 21.79
CA LEU A 247 4.28 -8.71 21.31
C LEU A 247 5.31 -8.71 22.43
N ASN A 248 6.53 -9.19 22.13
CA ASN A 248 7.62 -9.33 23.08
C ASN A 248 8.32 -7.98 23.31
N GLY A 249 7.66 -7.09 24.04
CA GLY A 249 8.21 -5.81 24.47
C GLY A 249 8.07 -4.68 23.44
N VAL A 250 8.66 -3.54 23.81
CA VAL A 250 8.49 -2.28 23.07
C VAL A 250 9.09 -2.31 21.66
N ASP A 251 10.16 -3.06 21.45
CA ASP A 251 10.84 -3.10 20.17
C ASP A 251 9.97 -3.76 19.11
N GLU A 252 9.38 -4.92 19.43
CA GLU A 252 8.45 -5.60 18.53
C GLU A 252 7.24 -4.72 18.21
N PHE A 253 6.65 -4.11 19.24
CA PHE A 253 5.54 -3.17 19.10
C PHE A 253 5.88 -1.97 18.20
N SER A 254 7.09 -1.43 18.35
CA SER A 254 7.55 -0.30 17.55
C SER A 254 7.72 -0.66 16.08
N HIS A 255 8.27 -1.85 15.78
CA HIS A 255 8.40 -2.34 14.41
C HIS A 255 7.03 -2.60 13.78
N LEU A 256 6.06 -3.14 14.54
CA LEU A 256 4.70 -3.32 14.06
C LEU A 256 4.02 -1.99 13.72
N ILE A 257 4.09 -0.97 14.59
CA ILE A 257 3.54 0.36 14.29
C ILE A 257 4.19 0.96 13.04
N LYS A 258 5.52 0.93 12.94
CA LYS A 258 6.24 1.45 11.77
C LYS A 258 5.84 0.71 10.48
N ALA A 259 5.48 -0.57 10.56
CA ALA A 259 4.95 -1.32 9.43
C ALA A 259 3.53 -0.88 9.07
N LEU A 260 2.59 -0.85 10.03
CA LEU A 260 1.19 -0.51 9.78
C LEU A 260 1.01 0.89 9.18
N TYR A 261 1.80 1.86 9.64
CA TYR A 261 1.74 3.24 9.16
C TYR A 261 2.51 3.50 7.87
N PHE A 262 3.11 2.47 7.25
CA PHE A 262 3.89 2.63 6.02
C PHE A 262 3.09 3.23 4.85
N THR A 263 1.82 2.83 4.72
CA THR A 263 0.90 3.33 3.67
C THR A 263 0.05 4.51 4.15
N ASP A 264 0.31 5.03 5.34
CA ASP A 264 -0.37 6.19 5.92
C ASP A 264 0.50 7.46 5.74
N ILE A 265 -0.03 8.61 6.15
CA ILE A 265 0.63 9.93 6.08
C ILE A 265 1.70 10.07 7.20
N LEU A 266 1.74 9.15 8.16
CA LEU A 266 2.56 9.29 9.35
C LEU A 266 4.04 8.97 9.05
N ASP A 267 4.92 9.95 9.26
CA ASP A 267 6.36 9.75 9.14
C ASP A 267 6.95 9.03 10.38
N GLU A 268 8.25 8.79 10.37
CA GLU A 268 8.93 8.07 11.46
C GLU A 268 8.79 8.80 12.81
N LYS A 269 8.92 10.14 12.82
CA LYS A 269 8.73 10.96 14.03
C LYS A 269 7.30 10.87 14.55
N GLY A 270 6.32 10.86 13.66
CA GLY A 270 4.92 10.65 13.97
C GLY A 270 4.67 9.28 14.60
N CYS A 271 5.31 8.23 14.07
CA CYS A 271 5.25 6.88 14.63
C CYS A 271 5.84 6.83 16.04
N GLU A 272 7.02 7.42 16.26
CA GLU A 272 7.67 7.50 17.58
C GLU A 272 6.81 8.23 18.61
N LYS A 273 6.24 9.38 18.22
CA LYS A 273 5.29 10.11 19.06
C LYS A 273 4.09 9.25 19.42
N LYS A 274 3.53 8.52 18.45
CA LYS A 274 2.39 7.63 18.66
C LYS A 274 2.73 6.48 19.62
N ILE A 275 3.87 5.82 19.43
CA ILE A 275 4.36 4.75 20.33
C ILE A 275 4.47 5.30 21.76
N LYS A 276 5.06 6.48 21.94
CA LYS A 276 5.18 7.13 23.26
C LYS A 276 3.82 7.41 23.90
N LEU A 277 2.85 7.94 23.14
CA LEU A 277 1.51 8.24 23.65
C LEU A 277 0.77 6.97 24.08
N ILE A 278 0.84 5.91 23.27
CA ILE A 278 0.25 4.61 23.61
C ILE A 278 0.89 4.07 24.88
N LYS A 279 2.22 4.03 24.96
CA LYS A 279 2.96 3.58 26.15
C LYS A 279 2.53 4.32 27.43
N ASN A 280 2.42 5.64 27.35
CA ASN A 280 2.01 6.46 28.50
C ASN A 280 0.56 6.19 28.95
N SER A 281 -0.25 5.61 28.07
CA SER A 281 -1.67 5.31 28.29
C SER A 281 -1.94 3.85 28.66
N MET A 282 -0.90 3.01 28.76
CA MET A 282 -1.02 1.59 29.10
C MET A 282 -1.17 1.38 30.62
N ASN A 283 -1.94 0.36 31.00
CA ASN A 283 -2.10 -0.08 32.39
C ASN A 283 -1.11 -1.19 32.78
N SER A 284 -0.52 -1.87 31.80
CA SER A 284 0.44 -2.96 31.99
C SER A 284 1.66 -2.76 31.09
N GLU A 285 2.73 -3.52 31.34
CA GLU A 285 3.91 -3.57 30.46
C GLU A 285 3.75 -4.58 29.31
N GLN A 286 2.55 -5.15 29.14
CA GLN A 286 2.26 -6.10 28.06
C GLN A 286 1.82 -5.36 26.81
N TYR A 287 2.46 -5.65 25.68
CA TYR A 287 2.19 -5.02 24.39
C TYR A 287 1.19 -5.82 23.55
N ASN A 288 0.10 -6.27 24.18
CA ASN A 288 -0.93 -7.03 23.48
C ASN A 288 -1.73 -6.13 22.53
N VAL A 289 -1.97 -6.61 21.32
CA VAL A 289 -2.83 -5.92 20.33
C VAL A 289 -3.92 -6.85 19.85
N CYS A 290 -5.09 -6.29 19.58
CA CYS A 290 -6.19 -7.04 18.96
C CYS A 290 -6.43 -6.50 17.56
N ILE A 291 -6.31 -7.37 16.57
CA ILE A 291 -6.52 -7.06 15.16
C ILE A 291 -7.81 -7.70 14.71
N PHE A 292 -8.57 -7.03 13.87
CA PHE A 292 -9.84 -7.54 13.35
C PHE A 292 -10.13 -6.99 11.96
N ASP A 293 -10.93 -7.73 11.21
CA ASP A 293 -11.41 -7.30 9.91
C ASP A 293 -12.78 -6.62 10.13
N LEU A 294 -12.92 -5.39 9.63
CA LEU A 294 -14.13 -4.57 9.72
C LEU A 294 -14.76 -4.45 8.33
N HIS A 295 -15.86 -5.16 8.11
CA HIS A 295 -16.66 -5.06 6.89
C HIS A 295 -17.64 -3.92 7.01
N VAL A 296 -17.67 -3.06 6.00
CA VAL A 296 -18.56 -1.90 5.93
C VAL A 296 -19.23 -1.89 4.56
N ASN A 297 -20.55 -2.11 4.51
CA ASN A 297 -21.27 -2.19 3.24
C ASN A 297 -21.30 -0.84 2.49
N TYR A 298 -21.36 0.26 3.23
CA TYR A 298 -21.42 1.62 2.70
C TYR A 298 -20.31 2.51 3.30
N PRO A 299 -19.05 2.36 2.84
CA PRO A 299 -17.91 3.02 3.48
C PRO A 299 -17.84 4.54 3.24
N GLN A 300 -18.61 5.08 2.29
CA GLN A 300 -18.60 6.51 1.94
C GLN A 300 -17.18 7.00 1.59
N MET A 301 -16.60 6.40 0.56
CA MET A 301 -15.26 6.76 0.10
C MET A 301 -15.27 8.20 -0.44
N SER A 302 -14.25 8.97 -0.06
CA SER A 302 -14.07 10.36 -0.47
C SER A 302 -12.59 10.74 -0.48
N VAL A 303 -12.28 11.97 -0.88
CA VAL A 303 -10.91 12.49 -0.88
C VAL A 303 -10.46 12.91 0.51
N ASN A 304 -9.31 12.39 0.95
CA ASN A 304 -8.56 13.00 2.03
C ASN A 304 -7.85 14.26 1.51
N GLN A 305 -8.33 15.43 1.94
CA GLN A 305 -7.86 16.74 1.48
C GLN A 305 -6.37 17.01 1.78
N LYS A 306 -5.72 16.25 2.67
CA LYS A 306 -4.30 16.44 3.00
C LYS A 306 -3.35 15.79 1.99
N ASN A 307 -3.69 14.61 1.49
CA ASN A 307 -2.80 13.81 0.64
C ASN A 307 -3.43 13.40 -0.70
N PHE A 308 -4.71 13.72 -0.90
CA PHE A 308 -5.53 13.35 -2.06
C PHE A 308 -5.70 11.84 -2.27
N GLN A 309 -5.56 11.04 -1.20
CA GLN A 309 -5.86 9.61 -1.22
C GLN A 309 -7.32 9.36 -0.83
N SER A 310 -7.81 8.15 -1.08
CA SER A 310 -9.14 7.72 -0.61
C SER A 310 -9.22 7.64 0.90
N GLN A 311 -10.37 8.00 1.45
CA GLN A 311 -10.71 7.83 2.85
C GLN A 311 -12.21 7.53 3.00
N SER A 312 -12.52 6.53 3.83
CA SER A 312 -13.89 6.25 4.28
C SER A 312 -14.33 7.26 5.33
N ASN A 313 -15.37 8.04 5.03
CA ASN A 313 -15.97 8.97 5.99
C ASN A 313 -16.65 8.23 7.15
N LEU A 314 -17.26 7.08 6.88
CA LEU A 314 -17.87 6.26 7.93
C LEU A 314 -16.82 5.72 8.90
N VAL A 315 -15.72 5.16 8.40
CA VAL A 315 -14.62 4.68 9.26
C VAL A 315 -13.99 5.81 10.06
N LYS A 316 -13.81 6.99 9.47
CA LYS A 316 -13.35 8.20 10.19
C LYS A 316 -14.30 8.58 11.34
N LYS A 317 -15.62 8.55 11.09
CA LYS A 317 -16.66 8.82 12.11
C LYS A 317 -16.63 7.75 13.21
N LEU A 318 -16.51 6.47 12.85
CA LEU A 318 -16.39 5.35 13.79
C LEU A 318 -15.19 5.55 14.72
N LYS A 319 -13.99 5.79 14.17
CA LYS A 319 -12.79 6.05 14.95
C LYS A 319 -12.99 7.15 15.98
N SER A 320 -13.52 8.31 15.56
CA SER A 320 -13.77 9.45 16.46
C SER A 320 -14.78 9.11 17.55
N THR A 321 -15.89 8.47 17.18
CA THR A 321 -16.98 8.13 18.09
C THR A 321 -16.52 7.17 19.18
N PHE A 322 -15.83 6.09 18.79
CA PHE A 322 -15.37 5.07 19.73
C PHE A 322 -14.23 5.58 20.61
N ARG A 323 -13.31 6.39 20.07
CA ARG A 323 -12.29 7.04 20.90
C ARG A 323 -12.90 7.88 22.01
N LYS A 324 -13.88 8.72 21.68
CA LYS A 324 -14.60 9.54 22.66
C LYS A 324 -15.38 8.69 23.66
N ARG A 325 -16.04 7.63 23.20
CA ARG A 325 -16.86 6.76 24.07
C ARG A 325 -16.03 6.03 25.13
N PHE A 326 -14.83 5.59 24.77
CA PHE A 326 -13.97 4.78 25.64
C PHE A 326 -12.83 5.60 26.29
N GLU A 327 -12.76 6.92 26.11
CA GLU A 327 -11.67 7.75 26.62
C GLU A 327 -11.50 7.68 28.14
N ASN A 328 -12.60 7.66 28.88
CA ASN A 328 -12.60 7.60 30.35
C ASN A 328 -12.14 6.24 30.91
N LYS A 329 -12.02 5.21 30.07
CA LYS A 329 -11.54 3.88 30.45
C LYS A 329 -10.05 3.68 30.18
N VAL A 330 -9.38 4.67 29.60
CA VAL A 330 -7.95 4.61 29.28
C VAL A 330 -7.17 5.64 30.10
N LYS A 331 -6.15 5.16 30.81
CA LYS A 331 -5.26 5.99 31.63
C LYS A 331 -4.54 7.01 30.75
N ASN A 332 -4.35 8.23 31.26
CA ASN A 332 -3.61 9.30 30.56
C ASN A 332 -4.03 9.49 29.10
N TYR A 333 -5.33 9.34 28.81
CA TYR A 333 -5.84 9.30 27.45
C TYR A 333 -5.32 10.43 26.59
N ASN A 334 -4.85 10.05 25.40
CA ASN A 334 -4.55 10.97 24.31
C ASN A 334 -5.34 10.54 23.06
N TYR A 335 -5.66 11.50 22.20
CA TYR A 335 -6.33 11.17 20.95
C TYR A 335 -5.52 10.13 20.16
N ASP A 336 -6.19 9.12 19.60
CA ASP A 336 -5.61 8.08 18.73
C ASP A 336 -4.84 6.93 19.44
N VAL A 337 -4.98 6.77 20.76
CA VAL A 337 -4.38 5.65 21.54
C VAL A 337 -5.33 4.47 21.83
N ILE A 338 -6.60 4.52 21.44
CA ILE A 338 -7.56 3.44 21.71
C ILE A 338 -7.57 2.42 20.57
N LEU A 339 -7.93 2.88 19.37
CA LEU A 339 -8.04 2.04 18.19
C LEU A 339 -7.62 2.78 16.92
N HIS A 340 -7.14 2.01 15.95
CA HIS A 340 -6.92 2.41 14.57
C HIS A 340 -7.75 1.52 13.65
N VAL A 341 -8.16 2.09 12.53
CA VAL A 341 -8.80 1.37 11.41
C VAL A 341 -8.25 2.02 10.15
N THR A 342 -7.83 1.19 9.19
CA THR A 342 -7.36 1.66 7.87
C THR A 342 -8.43 2.50 7.17
N ASP A 343 -8.01 3.42 6.29
CA ASP A 343 -8.92 4.39 5.67
C ASP A 343 -9.41 3.99 4.27
N ASN A 344 -8.72 3.08 3.59
CA ASN A 344 -8.96 2.74 2.19
C ASN A 344 -8.47 1.33 1.80
N TYR A 345 -8.72 0.93 0.55
CA TYR A 345 -8.32 -0.37 0.03
C TYR A 345 -6.81 -0.62 0.12
N LEU A 346 -5.97 0.35 -0.28
CA LEU A 346 -4.52 0.19 -0.31
C LEU A 346 -3.95 -0.14 1.08
N GLN A 347 -4.38 0.63 2.09
CA GLN A 347 -3.95 0.43 3.47
C GLN A 347 -4.45 -0.92 4.01
N SER A 348 -5.69 -1.27 3.70
CA SER A 348 -6.31 -2.53 4.17
C SER A 348 -5.64 -3.75 3.53
N LEU A 349 -5.36 -3.70 2.23
CA LEU A 349 -4.61 -4.74 1.51
C LEU A 349 -3.21 -4.88 2.10
N PHE A 350 -2.48 -3.78 2.26
CA PHE A 350 -1.14 -3.81 2.86
C PHE A 350 -1.15 -4.44 4.26
N CYS A 351 -2.04 -4.00 5.15
CA CYS A 351 -2.11 -4.53 6.52
C CYS A 351 -2.52 -6.01 6.54
N THR A 352 -3.50 -6.39 5.71
CA THR A 352 -3.94 -7.79 5.59
C THR A 352 -2.77 -8.70 5.21
N GLU A 353 -1.97 -8.28 4.25
CA GLU A 353 -0.85 -9.06 3.73
C GLU A 353 0.35 -9.03 4.67
N LEU A 354 0.59 -7.90 5.34
CA LEU A 354 1.58 -7.79 6.43
C LEU A 354 1.34 -8.85 7.51
N TYR A 355 0.08 -9.06 7.92
CA TYR A 355 -0.28 -10.04 8.95
C TYR A 355 -0.27 -11.49 8.46
N LYS A 356 -0.16 -11.75 7.16
CA LYS A 356 0.00 -13.09 6.59
C LYS A 356 1.46 -13.49 6.43
N ILE A 357 2.40 -12.57 6.59
CA ILE A 357 3.83 -12.85 6.45
C ILE A 357 4.22 -13.89 7.50
N ASN A 358 4.67 -15.05 7.02
CA ASN A 358 5.30 -16.04 7.87
C ASN A 358 6.73 -15.60 8.20
N GLN A 359 7.00 -15.31 9.48
CA GLN A 359 8.30 -14.83 9.94
C GLN A 359 9.30 -15.97 10.24
N ASP A 360 8.91 -17.23 10.06
CA ASP A 360 9.76 -18.39 10.33
C ASP A 360 10.79 -18.64 9.22
N LEU A 361 12.08 -18.53 9.57
CA LEU A 361 13.22 -18.76 8.70
C LEU A 361 13.93 -20.10 8.97
N ASN A 362 13.41 -20.97 9.84
CA ASN A 362 14.05 -22.26 10.15
C ASN A 362 14.30 -23.10 8.88
N LYS A 363 13.33 -23.16 7.97
CA LYS A 363 13.48 -23.88 6.69
C LYS A 363 14.64 -23.37 5.85
N PHE A 364 14.94 -22.07 5.91
CA PHE A 364 16.10 -21.50 5.22
C PHE A 364 17.39 -21.98 5.87
N PHE A 365 17.51 -21.85 7.20
CA PHE A 365 18.73 -22.25 7.93
C PHE A 365 18.99 -23.75 7.85
N GLU A 366 17.96 -24.58 7.85
CA GLU A 366 18.08 -26.03 7.62
C GLU A 366 18.66 -26.37 6.24
N ARG A 367 18.36 -25.57 5.20
CA ARG A 367 18.91 -25.78 3.84
C ARG A 367 20.39 -25.44 3.73
N ILE A 368 20.88 -24.51 4.56
CA ILE A 368 22.29 -24.08 4.52
C ILE A 368 23.15 -24.72 5.63
N LYS A 369 22.58 -25.58 6.50
CA LYS A 369 23.25 -26.13 7.69
C LYS A 369 24.54 -26.93 7.47
N TYR A 370 24.81 -27.35 6.24
CA TYR A 370 26.05 -28.06 5.90
C TYR A 370 27.06 -27.19 5.16
N ILE A 371 26.70 -25.94 4.88
CA ILE A 371 27.59 -24.95 4.27
C ILE A 371 28.42 -24.31 5.39
N PRO A 372 29.73 -24.07 5.20
CA PRO A 372 30.52 -23.27 6.14
C PRO A 372 30.06 -21.81 6.16
N TYR A 373 29.21 -21.45 7.12
CA TYR A 373 28.77 -20.08 7.38
C TYR A 373 28.63 -19.81 8.88
N TYR A 374 28.56 -18.53 9.24
CA TYR A 374 28.02 -18.09 10.53
C TYR A 374 27.17 -16.83 10.34
N VAL A 375 26.25 -16.60 11.26
CA VAL A 375 25.49 -15.35 11.36
C VAL A 375 26.12 -14.47 12.43
N ILE A 376 26.34 -13.19 12.12
CA ILE A 376 26.73 -12.20 13.14
C ILE A 376 25.49 -11.94 14.00
N ARG A 377 25.51 -12.46 15.23
CA ARG A 377 24.32 -12.65 16.07
C ARG A 377 23.75 -11.28 16.46
N ALA A 378 22.60 -10.90 15.93
CA ALA A 378 21.99 -9.63 16.32
C ALA A 378 21.31 -9.70 17.71
N LYS A 379 22.04 -10.10 18.76
CA LYS A 379 21.69 -9.80 20.16
C LYS A 379 21.54 -8.29 20.42
N ALA A 380 21.96 -7.43 19.48
CA ALA A 380 21.57 -6.02 19.42
C ALA A 380 20.06 -5.88 19.13
N SER A 381 19.45 -4.72 19.43
CA SER A 381 18.01 -4.41 19.33
C SER A 381 17.32 -4.56 17.94
N ARG A 382 17.93 -5.23 16.96
CA ARG A 382 17.44 -5.40 15.58
C ARG A 382 16.91 -6.79 15.26
N GLN A 383 17.16 -7.80 16.10
CA GLN A 383 16.66 -9.15 15.88
C GLN A 383 15.66 -9.52 16.98
N HIS A 384 14.64 -10.28 16.59
CA HIS A 384 13.67 -10.79 17.54
C HIS A 384 14.33 -11.85 18.44
N PRO A 385 14.04 -11.90 19.75
CA PRO A 385 14.65 -12.87 20.67
C PRO A 385 14.45 -14.34 20.29
N ASP A 386 13.34 -14.67 19.64
CA ASP A 386 13.02 -16.00 19.09
C ASP A 386 13.45 -16.19 17.63
N PHE A 387 14.51 -15.54 17.18
CA PHE A 387 15.07 -15.80 15.86
C PHE A 387 15.69 -17.22 15.81
N PRO A 388 15.52 -18.00 14.72
CA PRO A 388 14.99 -17.64 13.41
C PRO A 388 13.49 -17.90 13.22
N ASN A 389 12.78 -18.34 14.25
CA ASN A 389 11.34 -18.59 14.20
C ASN A 389 10.56 -17.29 13.95
N LYS A 390 11.12 -16.16 14.38
CA LYS A 390 10.53 -14.83 14.22
C LYS A 390 11.62 -13.78 13.96
N PHE A 391 11.25 -12.72 13.25
CA PHE A 391 12.11 -11.57 13.00
C PHE A 391 11.32 -10.26 13.11
N TYR A 392 12.00 -9.14 13.36
CA TYR A 392 11.36 -7.82 13.29
C TYR A 392 11.26 -7.36 11.84
N PHE A 393 10.15 -6.71 11.46
CA PHE A 393 10.08 -6.10 10.14
C PHE A 393 11.23 -5.10 9.92
N LYS A 394 11.78 -5.05 8.70
CA LYS A 394 13.00 -4.31 8.34
C LYS A 394 14.30 -4.82 8.98
N SER A 395 14.30 -5.98 9.63
CA SER A 395 15.55 -6.61 10.06
C SER A 395 16.31 -7.22 8.87
N ASN A 396 17.60 -7.43 9.08
CA ASN A 396 18.48 -8.17 8.18
C ASN A 396 19.16 -9.33 8.93
N SER A 397 19.61 -10.34 8.20
CA SER A 397 20.51 -11.38 8.69
C SER A 397 21.83 -11.28 7.96
N ASP A 398 22.89 -10.95 8.70
CA ASP A 398 24.26 -10.82 8.20
C ASP A 398 24.96 -12.19 8.28
N ILE A 399 25.04 -12.87 7.13
CA ILE A 399 25.60 -14.21 6.95
C ILE A 399 27.01 -14.09 6.35
N VAL A 400 28.00 -14.70 6.99
CA VAL A 400 29.39 -14.67 6.50
C VAL A 400 29.82 -16.09 6.13
N THR A 401 30.56 -16.21 5.02
CA THR A 401 31.11 -17.48 4.55
C THR A 401 32.55 -17.31 4.06
N ILE A 402 33.24 -18.41 3.74
CA ILE A 402 34.69 -18.46 3.52
C ILE A 402 35.12 -18.61 2.07
N SER A 403 34.18 -18.87 1.15
CA SER A 403 34.51 -19.01 -0.27
C SER A 403 33.42 -18.45 -1.17
N GLU A 404 33.80 -18.00 -2.37
CA GLU A 404 32.86 -17.53 -3.39
C GLU A 404 31.87 -18.63 -3.81
N LYS A 405 32.29 -19.90 -3.78
CA LYS A 405 31.41 -21.05 -4.00
C LYS A 405 30.24 -21.03 -3.01
N TYR A 406 30.54 -20.95 -1.71
CA TYR A 406 29.52 -20.96 -0.65
C TYR A 406 28.69 -19.66 -0.64
N LEU A 407 29.29 -18.52 -0.97
CA LEU A 407 28.59 -17.25 -1.15
C LEU A 407 27.46 -17.40 -2.18
N ASN A 408 27.78 -17.94 -3.35
CA ASN A 408 26.81 -18.17 -4.42
C ASN A 408 25.76 -19.23 -4.05
N GLU A 409 26.17 -20.29 -3.35
CA GLU A 409 25.26 -21.36 -2.90
C GLU A 409 24.22 -20.84 -1.90
N ILE A 410 24.64 -20.13 -0.84
CA ILE A 410 23.73 -19.52 0.14
C ILE A 410 22.84 -18.48 -0.53
N TYR A 411 23.38 -17.67 -1.45
CA TYR A 411 22.61 -16.66 -2.18
C TYR A 411 21.47 -17.29 -3.00
N ASN A 412 21.76 -18.36 -3.75
CA ASN A 412 20.74 -19.05 -4.54
C ASN A 412 19.69 -19.70 -3.64
N ILE A 413 20.09 -20.29 -2.51
CA ILE A 413 19.16 -20.85 -1.52
C ILE A 413 18.28 -19.75 -0.91
N ALA A 414 18.84 -18.60 -0.55
CA ALA A 414 18.09 -17.46 -0.01
C ALA A 414 17.10 -16.88 -1.03
N LEU A 415 17.51 -16.76 -2.29
CA LEU A 415 16.65 -16.28 -3.38
C LEU A 415 15.48 -17.24 -3.62
N ASN A 416 15.75 -18.54 -3.77
CA ASN A 416 14.73 -19.56 -3.98
C ASN A 416 13.78 -19.66 -2.78
N PHE A 417 14.33 -19.69 -1.57
CA PHE A 417 13.54 -19.65 -0.34
C PHE A 417 12.63 -18.42 -0.30
N SER A 418 13.14 -17.25 -0.69
CA SER A 418 12.34 -16.02 -0.67
C SER A 418 11.11 -16.11 -1.59
N TYR A 419 11.28 -16.64 -2.80
CA TYR A 419 10.15 -16.86 -3.71
C TYR A 419 9.17 -17.93 -3.19
N GLU A 420 9.69 -19.06 -2.69
CA GLU A 420 8.86 -20.15 -2.17
C GLU A 420 8.09 -19.75 -0.90
N HIS A 421 8.68 -18.93 -0.03
CA HIS A 421 8.14 -18.64 1.30
C HIS A 421 7.28 -17.38 1.33
N PHE A 422 7.65 -16.32 0.59
CA PHE A 422 6.94 -15.04 0.61
C PHE A 422 6.03 -14.82 -0.60
N CYS A 423 6.32 -15.42 -1.76
CA CYS A 423 5.49 -15.25 -2.96
C CYS A 423 4.47 -16.37 -3.19
N SER A 424 4.56 -17.50 -2.45
CA SER A 424 3.58 -18.60 -2.54
C SER A 424 2.25 -18.32 -1.83
N LEU A 425 2.10 -17.14 -1.21
CA LEU A 425 0.80 -16.68 -0.74
C LEU A 425 -0.19 -16.75 -1.91
N PRO A 426 -1.36 -17.38 -1.73
CA PRO A 426 -2.28 -17.73 -2.81
C PRO A 426 -3.02 -16.49 -3.33
N TYR A 427 -2.31 -15.51 -3.86
CA TYR A 427 -2.81 -14.77 -5.01
C TYR A 427 -2.67 -15.72 -6.20
N LYS A 428 -3.61 -16.68 -6.28
CA LYS A 428 -3.94 -17.35 -7.55
C LYS A 428 -4.40 -16.24 -8.49
N THR A 429 -3.47 -15.57 -9.15
CA THR A 429 -3.78 -14.99 -10.43
C THR A 429 -4.04 -16.18 -11.34
N GLU A 430 -5.31 -16.39 -11.68
CA GLU A 430 -5.70 -17.06 -12.92
C GLU A 430 -5.17 -16.22 -14.10
N GLN A 431 -3.84 -16.08 -14.20
CA GLN A 431 -3.11 -15.47 -15.30
C GLN A 431 -2.18 -16.49 -15.95
N ASN A 432 -2.52 -17.78 -15.85
CA ASN A 432 -2.05 -18.78 -16.80
C ASN A 432 -2.81 -18.62 -18.13
N SER A 433 -2.54 -17.51 -18.82
CA SER A 433 -2.75 -17.38 -20.25
C SER A 433 -1.72 -16.39 -20.79
N VAL A 434 -0.55 -16.95 -21.12
CA VAL A 434 0.25 -16.67 -22.32
C VAL A 434 0.23 -15.22 -22.83
N ASN A 435 1.40 -14.56 -22.73
CA ASN A 435 1.79 -13.34 -23.42
C ASN A 435 1.04 -12.04 -23.05
N LYS A 436 1.58 -11.29 -22.08
CA LYS A 436 1.67 -9.83 -22.25
C LYS A 436 2.72 -9.18 -21.36
N LYS A 437 3.66 -8.48 -22.03
CA LYS A 437 4.54 -7.43 -21.51
C LYS A 437 3.72 -6.20 -21.04
N SER A 438 2.74 -6.36 -20.15
CA SER A 438 2.17 -5.20 -19.47
C SER A 438 3.05 -4.90 -18.26
N ASN A 439 3.92 -3.91 -18.39
CA ASN A 439 4.83 -3.39 -17.35
C ASN A 439 4.13 -2.82 -16.09
N ASP A 440 2.86 -3.15 -15.84
CA ASP A 440 2.00 -2.49 -14.85
C ASP A 440 1.22 -3.46 -13.95
N SER A 441 1.63 -4.73 -13.83
CA SER A 441 1.04 -5.60 -12.80
C SER A 441 1.42 -5.08 -11.42
N PHE A 442 0.42 -4.80 -10.58
CA PHE A 442 0.63 -4.42 -9.18
C PHE A 442 1.24 -5.60 -8.43
N GLU A 443 2.56 -5.58 -8.27
CA GLU A 443 3.31 -6.59 -7.54
C GLU A 443 3.32 -6.25 -6.06
N LEU A 444 2.59 -7.04 -5.28
CA LEU A 444 2.45 -6.87 -3.85
C LEU A 444 3.72 -7.30 -3.10
N ILE A 445 4.35 -8.42 -3.46
CA ILE A 445 5.62 -8.86 -2.87
C ILE A 445 6.69 -8.76 -3.95
N LYS A 446 7.73 -7.94 -3.71
CA LYS A 446 8.87 -7.78 -4.62
C LYS A 446 10.11 -8.36 -3.99
N ILE A 447 10.86 -9.16 -4.74
CA ILE A 447 12.18 -9.63 -4.33
C ILE A 447 13.22 -8.89 -5.16
N LYS A 448 14.12 -8.17 -4.49
CA LYS A 448 15.27 -7.50 -5.12
C LYS A 448 16.53 -8.22 -4.72
N SER A 449 17.43 -8.44 -5.66
CA SER A 449 18.74 -9.01 -5.38
C SER A 449 19.87 -8.15 -5.91
N VAL A 450 21.00 -8.19 -5.21
CA VAL A 450 22.26 -7.55 -5.60
C VAL A 450 23.34 -8.62 -5.56
N SER A 451 24.18 -8.62 -6.59
CA SER A 451 25.22 -9.63 -6.78
C SER A 451 26.53 -8.96 -7.16
N GLU A 452 27.42 -8.81 -6.19
CA GLU A 452 28.78 -8.30 -6.35
C GLU A 452 29.79 -9.42 -6.02
N LYS A 453 31.08 -9.19 -6.26
CA LYS A 453 32.11 -10.23 -6.11
C LYS A 453 32.16 -10.82 -4.70
N ASP A 454 32.19 -9.96 -3.70
CA ASP A 454 32.41 -10.33 -2.29
C ASP A 454 31.14 -10.15 -1.43
N TYR A 455 30.03 -9.82 -2.08
CA TYR A 455 28.80 -9.37 -1.44
C TYR A 455 27.58 -9.77 -2.25
N LYS A 456 26.63 -10.45 -1.61
CA LYS A 456 25.32 -10.74 -2.18
C LYS A 456 24.23 -10.29 -1.21
N LYS A 457 23.09 -9.87 -1.76
CA LYS A 457 21.94 -9.45 -0.96
C LYS A 457 20.64 -9.91 -1.60
N VAL A 458 19.69 -10.35 -0.77
CA VAL A 458 18.30 -10.62 -1.15
C VAL A 458 17.40 -9.83 -0.22
N GLN A 459 16.59 -8.93 -0.78
CA GLN A 459 15.65 -8.08 -0.04
C GLN A 459 14.22 -8.44 -0.43
N ILE A 460 13.38 -8.66 0.58
CA ILE A 460 11.96 -8.95 0.42
C ILE A 460 11.17 -7.70 0.78
N PHE A 461 10.33 -7.23 -0.15
CA PHE A 461 9.49 -6.06 0.05
C PHE A 461 8.01 -6.43 -0.04
N LEU A 462 7.20 -5.88 0.84
CA LEU A 462 5.75 -5.76 0.68
C LEU A 462 5.46 -4.37 0.13
N MET A 463 5.07 -4.31 -1.14
CA MET A 463 5.05 -3.11 -1.97
C MET A 463 6.44 -2.46 -1.99
N ASP A 464 6.62 -1.38 -1.23
CA ASP A 464 7.91 -0.70 -1.07
C ASP A 464 8.42 -0.72 0.39
N PHE A 465 7.77 -1.49 1.28
CA PHE A 465 8.19 -1.72 2.66
C PHE A 465 9.08 -2.96 2.74
N MET A 466 10.33 -2.80 3.17
CA MET A 466 11.22 -3.94 3.37
C MET A 466 10.74 -4.81 4.54
N ILE A 467 10.39 -6.06 4.27
CA ILE A 467 10.00 -7.06 5.26
C ILE A 467 11.25 -7.59 5.95
N PHE A 468 12.18 -8.11 5.15
CA PHE A 468 13.40 -8.79 5.63
C PHE A 468 14.50 -8.73 4.56
N GLN A 469 15.75 -8.89 5.00
CA GLN A 469 16.92 -8.92 4.11
C GLN A 469 17.90 -10.03 4.52
N PHE A 470 18.34 -10.83 3.55
CA PHE A 470 19.53 -11.65 3.67
C PHE A 470 20.72 -10.89 3.11
N GLU A 471 21.77 -10.74 3.92
CA GLU A 471 23.01 -10.09 3.53
C GLU A 471 24.14 -11.09 3.69
N ILE A 472 24.80 -11.45 2.58
CA ILE A 472 25.74 -12.56 2.52
C ILE A 472 27.10 -12.01 2.11
N LEU A 473 28.07 -12.18 2.99
CA LEU A 473 29.39 -11.56 2.92
C LEU A 473 30.46 -12.64 2.74
N LEU A 474 31.37 -12.41 1.80
CA LEU A 474 32.59 -13.19 1.70
C LEU A 474 33.68 -12.60 2.61
N HIS A 475 33.81 -11.26 2.64
CA HIS A 475 34.84 -10.57 3.41
C HIS A 475 34.24 -9.50 4.32
N ILE A 476 34.86 -9.31 5.49
CA ILE A 476 34.61 -8.17 6.38
C ILE A 476 35.84 -7.26 6.28
N ASN A 477 35.65 -6.02 5.85
CA ASN A 477 36.76 -5.10 5.67
C ASN A 477 37.48 -4.85 7.01
N GLY A 478 38.79 -5.06 7.06
CA GLY A 478 39.58 -4.95 8.29
C GLY A 478 39.89 -6.25 9.02
N ILE A 479 39.27 -7.36 8.63
CA ILE A 479 39.45 -8.69 9.25
C ILE A 479 40.29 -9.59 8.32
N LYS A 480 41.23 -10.35 8.89
CA LYS A 480 42.01 -11.37 8.15
C LYS A 480 41.14 -12.58 7.78
N ASP A 481 41.42 -13.17 6.62
CA ASP A 481 40.75 -14.42 6.19
C ASP A 481 41.02 -15.58 7.16
N THR A 482 42.19 -15.61 7.81
CA THR A 482 42.52 -16.63 8.84
C THR A 482 41.54 -16.58 10.01
N PHE A 483 41.24 -15.38 10.51
CA PHE A 483 40.27 -15.20 11.59
C PHE A 483 38.85 -15.61 11.18
N ARG A 484 38.46 -15.30 9.95
CA ARG A 484 37.15 -15.72 9.42
C ARG A 484 37.04 -17.25 9.37
N ASN A 485 38.11 -17.95 9.00
CA ASN A 485 38.14 -19.41 9.01
C ASN A 485 38.09 -19.95 10.45
N GLU A 486 38.82 -19.34 11.40
CA GLU A 486 38.71 -19.68 12.83
C GLU A 486 37.28 -19.48 13.36
N CYS A 487 36.63 -18.38 13.00
CA CYS A 487 35.23 -18.10 13.34
C CYS A 487 34.27 -19.18 12.82
N ILE A 488 34.55 -19.76 11.65
CA ILE A 488 33.79 -20.91 11.16
C ILE A 488 34.02 -22.10 12.10
N GLU A 489 35.25 -22.44 12.48
CA GLU A 489 35.50 -23.58 13.37
C GLU A 489 34.91 -23.39 14.79
N HIS A 490 34.82 -22.14 15.27
CA HIS A 490 34.28 -21.82 16.60
C HIS A 490 32.76 -21.59 16.63
N ARG A 491 32.08 -21.59 15.48
CA ARG A 491 30.65 -21.30 15.40
C ARG A 491 29.83 -22.26 16.27
N ILE A 492 28.80 -21.73 16.90
CA ILE A 492 27.89 -22.50 17.75
C ILE A 492 26.59 -22.74 16.97
N PHE A 493 26.09 -23.97 17.01
CA PHE A 493 24.79 -24.30 16.40
C PHE A 493 23.66 -24.21 17.43
N ASP A 494 22.68 -23.35 17.15
CA ASP A 494 21.38 -23.31 17.83
C ASP A 494 20.33 -22.92 16.80
N LYS A 495 19.75 -23.91 16.10
CA LYS A 495 18.90 -23.79 14.89
C LYS A 495 19.61 -23.19 13.66
N TYR A 496 20.63 -22.38 13.87
CA TYR A 496 21.54 -21.81 12.87
C TYR A 496 22.93 -21.64 13.49
N TYR A 497 23.97 -21.51 12.65
CA TYR A 497 25.31 -21.19 13.15
C TYR A 497 25.47 -19.71 13.44
N TYR A 498 26.00 -19.39 14.61
CA TYR A 498 26.33 -18.03 15.04
C TYR A 498 27.68 -18.01 15.76
N LEU A 499 28.22 -16.81 16.01
CA LEU A 499 29.52 -16.65 16.67
C LEU A 499 29.44 -16.64 18.21
N PRO A 500 30.46 -17.18 18.90
CA PRO A 500 30.64 -16.87 20.31
C PRO A 500 30.86 -15.36 20.51
N ASP A 501 30.52 -14.87 21.71
CA ASP A 501 30.46 -13.43 21.98
C ASP A 501 31.84 -12.75 21.77
N ASP A 502 32.94 -13.44 22.04
CA ASP A 502 34.31 -12.93 21.85
C ASP A 502 34.66 -12.64 20.39
N ASP A 503 34.34 -13.56 19.48
CA ASP A 503 34.53 -13.39 18.03
C ASP A 503 33.60 -12.29 17.47
N GLU A 504 32.38 -12.23 17.97
CA GLU A 504 31.42 -11.24 17.54
C GLU A 504 31.80 -9.81 17.97
N ILE A 505 32.32 -9.62 19.19
CA ILE A 505 32.82 -8.32 19.65
C ILE A 505 33.90 -7.81 18.69
N ILE A 506 34.83 -8.67 18.26
CA ILE A 506 35.91 -8.31 17.33
C ILE A 506 35.32 -7.83 15.99
N ILE A 507 34.41 -8.60 15.40
CA ILE A 507 33.78 -8.25 14.12
C ILE A 507 33.01 -6.94 14.24
N ARG A 508 32.15 -6.79 15.26
CA ARG A 508 31.35 -5.58 15.46
C ARG A 508 32.20 -4.35 15.73
N LEU A 509 33.32 -4.50 16.44
CA LEU A 509 34.23 -3.40 16.71
C LEU A 509 34.85 -2.86 15.41
N VAL A 510 35.32 -3.75 14.54
CA VAL A 510 35.90 -3.38 13.23
C VAL A 510 34.82 -2.79 12.31
N GLU A 511 33.65 -3.42 12.25
CA GLU A 511 32.51 -2.93 11.49
C GLU A 511 32.04 -1.53 11.94
N TYR A 512 31.95 -1.30 13.26
CA TYR A 512 31.55 0.00 13.82
C TYR A 512 32.63 1.07 13.64
N TYR A 513 33.90 0.70 13.73
CA TYR A 513 35.00 1.60 13.39
C TYR A 513 34.90 2.09 11.94
N ASN A 514 34.60 1.17 11.01
CA ASN A 514 34.41 1.50 9.60
C ASN A 514 33.08 2.25 9.33
N ASN A 515 32.06 1.99 10.15
CA ASN A 515 30.70 2.52 9.99
C ASN A 515 30.16 3.12 11.30
N PRO A 516 30.68 4.28 11.75
CA PRO A 516 30.36 4.84 13.07
C PRO A 516 28.90 5.30 13.23
N HIS A 517 28.13 5.32 12.14
CA HIS A 517 26.69 5.63 12.16
C HIS A 517 25.82 4.44 12.61
N LYS A 518 26.37 3.21 12.67
CA LYS A 518 25.66 2.00 13.11
C LYS A 518 25.52 1.98 14.64
N SER A 519 24.64 2.81 15.19
CA SER A 519 24.43 2.99 16.65
C SER A 519 24.15 1.69 17.41
N TRP A 520 23.54 0.70 16.78
CA TRP A 520 23.30 -0.61 17.41
C TRP A 520 24.58 -1.41 17.65
N TYR A 521 25.62 -1.24 16.81
CA TYR A 521 26.94 -1.81 17.10
C TYR A 521 27.57 -1.13 18.31
N LYS A 522 27.44 0.20 18.42
CA LYS A 522 27.86 0.94 19.63
C LYS A 522 27.19 0.36 20.88
N ASN A 523 25.87 0.20 20.87
CA ASN A 523 25.13 -0.29 22.04
C ASN A 523 25.53 -1.71 22.44
N TYR A 524 25.73 -2.60 21.46
CA TYR A 524 26.26 -3.94 21.72
C TYR A 524 27.67 -3.88 22.31
N LEU A 525 28.56 -3.08 21.70
CA LEU A 525 29.93 -2.95 22.17
C LEU A 525 29.95 -2.40 23.60
N LEU A 526 29.18 -1.36 23.93
CA LEU A 526 29.13 -0.80 25.29
C LEU A 526 28.73 -1.84 26.36
N SER A 527 27.91 -2.83 26.00
CA SER A 527 27.49 -3.90 26.93
C SER A 527 28.48 -5.05 27.04
N HIS A 528 29.35 -5.25 26.04
CA HIS A 528 30.23 -6.44 25.97
C HIS A 528 31.73 -6.09 25.87
N LEU A 529 32.11 -4.80 25.81
CA LEU A 529 33.51 -4.38 25.61
C LEU A 529 34.45 -4.81 26.73
N ALA A 530 33.92 -5.12 27.91
CA ALA A 530 34.69 -5.67 29.03
C ALA A 530 35.24 -7.08 28.73
N GLU A 531 34.56 -7.83 27.87
CA GLU A 531 34.90 -9.21 27.48
C GLU A 531 35.88 -9.27 26.30
N LEU A 532 36.24 -8.12 25.72
CA LEU A 532 37.12 -8.04 24.56
C LEU A 532 38.54 -8.56 24.89
N ASN A 533 38.93 -9.67 24.25
CA ASN A 533 40.32 -10.11 24.20
C ASN A 533 41.11 -9.26 23.18
N LYS A 534 41.86 -8.28 23.68
CA LYS A 534 42.66 -7.37 22.84
C LYS A 534 43.77 -8.05 22.06
N GLU A 535 44.42 -9.06 22.64
CA GLU A 535 45.50 -9.78 21.97
C GLU A 535 44.97 -10.50 20.73
N ARG A 536 43.87 -11.23 20.90
CA ARG A 536 43.15 -11.89 19.81
C ARG A 536 42.65 -10.90 18.77
N LEU A 537 42.11 -9.75 19.19
CA LEU A 537 41.73 -8.68 18.26
C LEU A 537 42.90 -8.27 17.36
N PHE A 538 44.04 -7.89 17.94
CA PHE A 538 45.17 -7.36 17.17
C PHE A 538 45.85 -8.41 16.30
N LEU A 539 45.88 -9.68 16.72
CA LEU A 539 46.38 -10.78 15.88
C LEU A 539 45.57 -10.91 14.58
N ASN A 540 44.28 -10.57 14.63
CA ASN A 540 43.30 -10.85 13.58
C ASN A 540 42.95 -9.64 12.68
N LEU A 541 43.51 -8.46 12.95
CA LEU A 541 43.35 -7.28 12.09
C LEU A 541 44.19 -7.37 10.82
N ASN A 542 43.66 -6.83 9.73
CA ASN A 542 44.43 -6.57 8.52
C ASN A 542 45.15 -5.22 8.62
N ASP A 543 46.46 -5.25 8.93
CA ASP A 543 47.30 -4.08 9.18
C ASP A 543 47.31 -3.04 8.04
N LYS A 544 47.02 -3.46 6.81
CA LYS A 544 46.91 -2.54 5.65
C LYS A 544 45.71 -1.60 5.75
N THR A 545 44.69 -1.97 6.52
CA THR A 545 43.38 -1.30 6.56
C THR A 545 43.09 -0.66 7.92
N LEU A 546 43.53 -1.29 9.02
CA LEU A 546 43.33 -0.80 10.38
C LEU A 546 44.66 -0.83 11.15
N SER A 547 45.19 0.33 11.54
CA SER A 547 46.38 0.34 12.40
C SER A 547 46.00 0.13 13.87
N LYS A 548 46.76 -0.72 14.56
CA LYS A 548 46.62 -1.00 16.00
C LYS A 548 46.40 0.26 16.85
N ASN A 549 47.26 1.27 16.67
CA ASN A 549 47.19 2.53 17.42
C ASN A 549 45.87 3.30 17.21
N LYS A 550 45.29 3.26 15.99
CA LYS A 550 44.00 3.92 15.73
C LYS A 550 42.87 3.19 16.43
N LEU A 551 42.88 1.85 16.40
CA LEU A 551 41.83 1.05 17.03
C LEU A 551 41.91 1.13 18.57
N GLU A 552 43.11 1.17 19.16
CA GLU A 552 43.29 1.38 20.60
C GLU A 552 42.69 2.71 21.07
N ARG A 553 42.96 3.80 20.34
CA ARG A 553 42.36 5.11 20.62
C ARG A 553 40.84 5.08 20.48
N PHE A 554 40.32 4.33 19.52
CA PHE A 554 38.88 4.18 19.32
C PHE A 554 38.22 3.39 20.47
N ILE A 555 38.82 2.27 20.89
CA ILE A 555 38.35 1.51 22.05
C ILE A 555 38.37 2.38 23.30
N LYS A 556 39.41 3.21 23.49
CA LYS A 556 39.48 4.14 24.62
C LYS A 556 38.30 5.13 24.59
N LYS A 557 38.02 5.73 23.43
CA LYS A 557 36.88 6.62 23.22
C LYS A 557 35.50 5.95 23.35
N LEU A 558 35.41 4.63 23.20
CA LEU A 558 34.18 3.89 23.46
C LEU A 558 33.96 3.62 24.96
N LYS A 559 35.04 3.62 25.76
CA LYS A 559 34.98 3.45 27.22
C LYS A 559 34.77 4.76 27.97
N GLU A 560 35.29 5.86 27.42
CA GLU A 560 34.98 7.24 27.82
C GLU A 560 33.56 7.62 27.40
#